data_AF-A0A2N2PIU2-F1
#
_entry.id   AF-A0A2N2PIU2-F1
#
_cell.length_a   1.000
_cell.length_b   1.000
_cell.length_c   1.000
_cell.angle_alpha   90.00
_cell.angle_beta   90.00
_cell.angle_gamma   90.00
#
_symmetry.space_group_name_H-M   'P 1'
#
loop_
_entity.id
_entity.type
_entity.pdbx_description
1 polymer ?
#
loop_
_entity_poly.entity_id
_entity_poly.type
_entity_poly.pdbx_seq_one_letter_code
_entity_poly.pdbx_strand_id
1 'polypeptide(L)'
;MRIKNVVCEYCLTLNLVTEKSCKACGAPIFIKTPKAIIKSTKLNPEKNTEILSQIKDAGKKTEGAYQFASKAYWIGWRTIGEILAISIISMGLGIIGGVTGTGVWSVFLGVLFGLIIGVINKPYLFMLLSFPVGFLIGTLIGIILWTIGLGTEQFVFVVFVFSSGVVILGSTNAYKYDRSFYQKVRPFLGGICGLIFSLIGLLIGAGLTRLFNLPIF
;
A
#
# COMPACT_ATOMS: atom_id res chain seq x y z
N MET A 1 9.45 49.32 -15.37
CA MET A 1 10.57 48.85 -16.23
C MET A 1 10.81 47.37 -15.93
N ARG A 2 10.56 46.43 -16.87
CA ARG A 2 10.90 45.01 -16.65
C ARG A 2 12.39 44.82 -16.92
N ILE A 3 13.13 44.55 -15.86
CA ILE A 3 14.55 44.20 -15.94
C ILE A 3 14.64 42.83 -16.62
N LYS A 4 15.30 42.77 -17.78
CA LYS A 4 15.54 41.50 -18.49
C LYS A 4 16.80 40.85 -17.90
N ASN A 5 16.70 39.58 -17.54
CA ASN A 5 17.81 38.76 -17.07
C ASN A 5 18.31 37.86 -18.20
N VAL A 6 19.62 37.59 -18.22
CA VAL A 6 20.28 36.67 -19.16
C VAL A 6 21.08 35.64 -18.37
N VAL A 7 21.09 34.40 -18.83
CA VAL A 7 21.81 33.30 -18.19
C VAL A 7 23.20 33.21 -18.80
N CYS A 8 24.23 33.12 -17.96
CA CYS A 8 25.61 32.91 -18.43
C CYS A 8 25.76 31.51 -19.01
N GLU A 9 26.26 31.38 -20.25
CA GLU A 9 26.44 30.08 -20.91
C GLU A 9 27.46 29.17 -20.22
N TYR A 10 28.42 29.74 -19.47
CA TYR A 10 29.51 28.96 -18.86
C TYR A 10 29.17 28.40 -17.48
N CYS A 11 28.39 29.12 -16.66
CA CYS A 11 28.09 28.74 -15.28
C CYS A 11 26.61 28.77 -14.92
N LEU A 12 25.74 29.02 -15.91
CA LEU A 12 24.28 29.03 -15.77
C LEU A 12 23.73 30.02 -14.71
N THR A 13 24.53 30.99 -14.29
CA THR A 13 24.11 32.02 -13.34
C THR A 13 23.28 33.08 -14.05
N LEU A 14 22.22 33.56 -13.40
CA LEU A 14 21.39 34.68 -13.86
C LEU A 14 22.11 36.02 -13.63
N ASN A 15 22.25 36.80 -14.69
CA ASN A 15 22.87 38.13 -14.69
C ASN A 15 21.93 39.14 -15.34
N LEU A 16 22.18 40.43 -15.10
CA LEU A 16 21.41 41.50 -15.72
C LEU A 16 21.87 41.69 -17.17
N VAL A 17 20.95 41.96 -18.10
CA VAL A 17 21.29 42.20 -19.52
C VAL A 17 22.22 43.41 -19.71
N THR A 18 22.32 44.30 -18.73
CA THR A 18 23.22 45.46 -18.74
C THR A 18 24.66 45.14 -18.30
N GLU A 19 24.90 43.96 -17.73
CA GLU A 19 26.23 43.56 -17.25
C GLU A 19 27.07 43.00 -18.42
N LYS A 20 28.33 43.47 -18.53
CA LYS A 20 29.25 43.04 -19.60
C LYS A 20 29.94 41.70 -19.31
N SER A 21 29.96 41.30 -18.03
CA SER A 21 30.59 40.07 -17.55
C SER A 21 29.75 39.42 -16.48
N CYS A 22 29.87 38.11 -16.36
CA CYS A 22 29.13 37.32 -15.37
C CYS A 22 29.64 37.57 -13.97
N LYS A 23 28.73 37.83 -13.03
CA LYS A 23 29.01 38.10 -11.62
C LYS A 23 29.65 36.91 -10.89
N ALA A 24 29.42 35.68 -11.35
CA ALA A 24 29.92 34.47 -10.69
C ALA A 24 31.27 34.00 -11.22
N CYS A 25 31.52 34.07 -12.53
CA CYS A 25 32.73 33.50 -13.15
C CYS A 25 33.57 34.51 -13.94
N GLY A 26 33.15 35.76 -14.05
CA GLY A 26 33.87 36.81 -14.80
C GLY A 26 33.80 36.68 -16.32
N ALA A 27 33.16 35.63 -16.86
CA ALA A 27 33.08 35.40 -18.30
C ALA A 27 32.25 36.48 -19.02
N PRO A 28 32.61 36.89 -20.25
CA PRO A 28 31.88 37.90 -21.01
C PRO A 28 30.47 37.44 -21.39
N ILE A 29 29.49 38.35 -21.32
CA ILE A 29 28.09 38.08 -21.68
C ILE A 29 27.83 38.54 -23.12
N PHE A 30 27.60 37.58 -24.04
CA PHE A 30 27.31 37.88 -25.45
C PHE A 30 25.81 37.88 -25.74
N ILE A 31 25.24 39.04 -26.02
CA ILE A 31 23.83 39.15 -26.46
C ILE A 31 23.77 38.84 -27.96
N LYS A 32 23.56 37.57 -28.33
CA LYS A 32 23.18 37.22 -29.70
C LYS A 32 21.74 37.67 -29.95
N THR A 33 21.54 38.68 -30.79
CA THR A 33 20.22 38.97 -31.36
C THR A 33 19.99 38.05 -32.57
N PRO A 34 19.12 37.03 -32.49
CA PRO A 34 18.79 36.25 -33.68
C PRO A 34 17.93 37.11 -34.62
N LYS A 35 18.47 37.49 -35.77
CA LYS A 35 17.66 37.92 -36.92
C LYS A 35 16.91 36.70 -37.45
N ALA A 36 15.69 36.47 -36.96
CA ALA A 36 14.81 35.48 -37.54
C ALA A 36 14.28 36.00 -38.89
N ILE A 37 14.84 35.49 -40.00
CA ILE A 37 14.15 35.53 -41.30
C ILE A 37 13.05 34.48 -41.22
N ILE A 38 11.83 34.90 -40.92
CA ILE A 38 10.65 34.04 -40.98
C ILE A 38 10.36 33.79 -42.47
N LYS A 39 10.84 32.68 -43.03
CA LYS A 39 10.21 32.09 -44.21
C LYS A 39 8.84 31.57 -43.77
N SER A 40 7.78 32.32 -44.05
CA SER A 40 6.41 31.85 -43.89
C SER A 40 6.12 30.78 -44.94
N THR A 41 6.47 29.54 -44.63
CA THR A 41 5.83 28.40 -45.30
C THR A 41 4.33 28.53 -45.03
N LYS A 42 3.52 28.73 -46.07
CA LYS A 42 2.06 28.73 -45.93
C LYS A 42 1.64 27.39 -45.31
N LEU A 43 1.25 27.43 -44.03
CA LEU A 43 0.72 26.29 -43.31
C LEU A 43 -0.63 25.91 -43.94
N ASN A 44 -0.75 24.68 -44.41
CA ASN A 44 -2.03 24.14 -44.87
C ASN A 44 -2.85 23.68 -43.63
N PRO A 45 -3.99 24.33 -43.31
CA PRO A 45 -4.74 24.09 -42.07
C PRO A 45 -5.33 22.68 -41.95
N GLU A 46 -5.64 22.00 -43.07
CA GLU A 46 -6.19 20.63 -43.06
C GLU A 46 -5.22 19.61 -42.47
N LYS A 47 -3.93 19.69 -42.82
CA LYS A 47 -2.91 18.72 -42.41
C LYS A 47 -2.57 18.82 -40.91
N ASN A 48 -2.82 19.98 -40.30
CA ASN A 48 -2.59 20.21 -38.88
C ASN A 48 -3.71 19.65 -37.99
N THR A 49 -4.96 19.65 -38.46
CA THR A 49 -6.09 19.09 -37.71
C THR A 49 -5.96 17.57 -37.58
N GLU A 50 -5.46 16.91 -38.63
CA GLU A 50 -5.22 15.46 -38.63
C GLU A 50 -4.10 15.08 -37.64
N ILE A 51 -2.97 15.79 -37.65
CA ILE A 51 -1.86 15.55 -36.71
C ILE A 51 -2.28 15.79 -35.25
N LEU A 52 -3.07 16.84 -34.98
CA LEU A 52 -3.60 17.13 -33.63
C LEU A 52 -4.58 16.06 -33.14
N SER A 53 -5.40 15.51 -34.03
CA SER A 53 -6.31 14.39 -33.69
C SER A 53 -5.54 13.12 -33.36
N GLN A 54 -4.50 12.79 -34.15
CA GLN A 54 -3.63 11.64 -33.90
C GLN A 54 -2.86 11.78 -32.57
N ILE A 55 -2.37 12.97 -32.24
CA ILE A 55 -1.70 13.23 -30.95
C ILE A 55 -2.68 13.11 -29.77
N LYS A 56 -3.91 13.61 -29.91
CA LYS A 56 -4.94 13.46 -28.87
C LYS A 56 -5.36 12.01 -28.66
N ASP A 57 -5.48 11.24 -29.74
CA ASP A 57 -5.86 9.83 -29.66
C ASP A 57 -4.70 8.97 -29.12
N ALA A 58 -3.46 9.29 -29.48
CA ALA A 58 -2.27 8.69 -28.86
C ALA A 58 -2.20 9.02 -27.36
N GLY A 59 -2.47 10.27 -26.97
CA GLY A 59 -2.54 10.72 -25.57
C GLY A 59 -3.64 10.02 -24.76
N LYS A 60 -4.84 9.87 -25.32
CA LYS A 60 -5.93 9.11 -24.66
C LYS A 60 -5.58 7.64 -24.47
N LYS A 61 -4.92 7.02 -25.46
CA LYS A 61 -4.47 5.61 -25.35
C LYS A 61 -3.38 5.45 -24.28
N THR A 62 -2.41 6.37 -24.19
CA THR A 62 -1.37 6.32 -23.17
C THR A 62 -1.90 6.63 -21.78
N GLU A 63 -2.83 7.58 -21.63
CA GLU A 63 -3.53 7.85 -20.37
C GLU A 63 -4.35 6.63 -19.92
N GLY A 64 -5.07 5.97 -20.82
CA GLY A 64 -5.81 4.74 -20.52
C GLY A 64 -4.89 3.62 -20.04
N ALA A 65 -3.75 3.41 -20.71
CA ALA A 65 -2.76 2.43 -20.32
C ALA A 65 -2.14 2.75 -18.95
N TYR A 66 -1.80 4.02 -18.69
CA TYR A 66 -1.25 4.47 -17.41
C TYR A 66 -2.28 4.33 -16.26
N GLN A 67 -3.54 4.68 -16.49
CA GLN A 67 -4.60 4.50 -15.51
C GLN A 67 -4.86 3.03 -15.21
N PHE A 68 -4.79 2.17 -16.22
CA PHE A 68 -4.91 0.72 -16.02
C PHE A 68 -3.72 0.17 -15.23
N ALA A 69 -2.49 0.52 -15.61
CA ALA A 69 -1.28 0.07 -14.94
C ALA A 69 -1.23 0.54 -13.47
N SER A 70 -1.57 1.80 -13.20
CA SER A 70 -1.61 2.33 -11.82
C SER A 70 -2.70 1.67 -10.97
N LYS A 71 -3.89 1.41 -11.53
CA LYS A 71 -4.95 0.65 -10.84
C LYS A 71 -4.51 -0.78 -10.54
N ALA A 72 -3.93 -1.49 -11.51
CA ALA A 72 -3.44 -2.85 -11.33
C ALA A 72 -2.33 -2.91 -10.27
N TYR A 73 -1.37 -1.98 -10.31
CA TYR A 73 -0.32 -1.83 -9.32
C TYR A 73 -0.90 -1.62 -7.92
N TRP A 74 -1.85 -0.70 -7.76
CA TRP A 74 -2.48 -0.42 -6.47
C TRP A 74 -3.25 -1.61 -5.91
N ILE A 75 -4.00 -2.34 -6.76
CA ILE A 75 -4.72 -3.56 -6.37
C ILE A 75 -3.74 -4.66 -5.97
N GLY A 76 -2.64 -4.82 -6.70
CA GLY A 76 -1.60 -5.81 -6.43
C GLY A 76 -0.97 -5.63 -5.06
N TRP A 77 -0.44 -4.44 -4.78
CA TRP A 77 0.16 -4.14 -3.47
C TRP A 77 -0.81 -4.29 -2.31
N ARG A 78 -2.06 -3.87 -2.50
CA ARG A 78 -3.09 -4.06 -1.49
C ARG A 78 -3.34 -5.54 -1.19
N THR A 79 -3.46 -6.36 -2.23
CA THR A 79 -3.71 -7.80 -2.07
C THR A 79 -2.55 -8.49 -1.36
N ILE A 80 -1.30 -8.10 -1.65
CA ILE A 80 -0.12 -8.59 -0.94
C ILE A 80 -0.18 -8.23 0.55
N GLY A 81 -0.51 -6.97 0.88
CA GLY A 81 -0.65 -6.53 2.27
C GLY A 81 -1.72 -7.31 3.05
N GLU A 82 -2.83 -7.63 2.41
CA GLU A 82 -3.92 -8.41 3.01
C GLU A 82 -3.52 -9.85 3.25
N ILE A 83 -2.87 -10.48 2.27
CA ILE A 83 -2.35 -11.84 2.43
C ILE A 83 -1.37 -11.87 3.59
N LEU A 84 -0.40 -10.96 3.65
CA LEU A 84 0.58 -10.90 4.74
C LEU A 84 -0.07 -10.71 6.10
N ALA A 85 -1.06 -9.80 6.20
CA ALA A 85 -1.79 -9.58 7.44
C ALA A 85 -2.52 -10.84 7.90
N ILE A 86 -3.24 -11.51 6.99
CA ILE A 86 -3.98 -12.75 7.30
C ILE A 86 -3.00 -13.85 7.68
N SER A 87 -1.92 -14.03 6.92
CA SER A 87 -0.90 -15.05 7.18
C SER A 87 -0.33 -14.90 8.60
N ILE A 88 0.15 -13.71 8.96
CA ILE A 88 0.82 -13.49 10.24
C ILE A 88 -0.15 -13.64 11.41
N ILE A 89 -1.33 -13.03 11.32
CA ILE A 89 -2.30 -13.06 12.43
C ILE A 89 -2.96 -14.43 12.57
N SER A 90 -3.48 -15.01 11.48
CA SER A 90 -4.16 -16.30 11.55
C SER A 90 -3.20 -17.42 11.91
N MET A 91 -1.95 -17.40 11.42
CA MET A 91 -0.91 -18.33 11.86
C MET A 91 -0.53 -18.11 13.33
N GLY A 92 -0.37 -16.86 13.77
CA GLY A 92 -0.09 -16.53 15.17
C GLY A 92 -1.18 -17.03 16.12
N LEU A 93 -2.46 -16.78 15.78
CA LEU A 93 -3.60 -17.33 16.52
C LEU A 93 -3.57 -18.86 16.52
N GLY A 94 -3.28 -19.48 15.37
CA GLY A 94 -3.11 -20.93 15.24
C GLY A 94 -2.06 -21.48 16.20
N ILE A 95 -0.85 -20.88 16.22
CA ILE A 95 0.24 -21.27 17.11
C ILE A 95 -0.20 -21.14 18.57
N ILE A 96 -0.81 -20.02 18.96
CA ILE A 96 -1.29 -19.83 20.33
C ILE A 96 -2.32 -20.91 20.69
N GLY A 97 -3.29 -21.20 19.80
CA GLY A 97 -4.29 -22.24 20.04
C GLY A 97 -3.70 -23.65 20.10
N GLY A 98 -2.68 -23.94 19.30
CA GLY A 98 -1.96 -25.22 19.35
C GLY A 98 -1.15 -25.37 20.64
N VAL A 99 -0.54 -24.29 21.13
CA VAL A 99 0.21 -24.29 22.40
C VAL A 99 -0.70 -24.42 23.61
N THR A 100 -1.85 -23.75 23.57
CA THR A 100 -2.78 -23.64 24.70
C THR A 100 -3.92 -24.66 24.69
N GLY A 101 -3.96 -25.59 23.72
CA GLY A 101 -5.05 -26.57 23.59
C GLY A 101 -6.38 -26.01 23.05
N THR A 102 -6.47 -24.71 22.77
CA THR A 102 -7.70 -24.04 22.28
C THR A 102 -7.83 -24.03 20.76
N GLY A 103 -7.39 -25.11 20.11
CA GLY A 103 -7.21 -25.17 18.65
C GLY A 103 -8.47 -24.88 17.83
N VAL A 104 -9.66 -25.31 18.28
CA VAL A 104 -10.92 -25.05 17.56
C VAL A 104 -11.22 -23.55 17.52
N TRP A 105 -11.05 -22.86 18.65
CA TRP A 105 -11.28 -21.43 18.75
C TRP A 105 -10.29 -20.62 17.94
N SER A 106 -9.00 -21.00 17.94
CA SER A 106 -7.99 -20.27 17.17
C SER A 106 -8.24 -20.35 15.66
N VAL A 107 -8.65 -21.53 15.15
CA VAL A 107 -9.00 -21.71 13.74
C VAL A 107 -10.23 -20.89 13.37
N PHE A 108 -11.28 -20.94 14.19
CA PHE A 108 -12.48 -20.14 13.97
C PHE A 108 -12.18 -18.63 13.93
N LEU A 109 -11.39 -18.13 14.88
CA LEU A 109 -10.98 -16.72 14.92
C LEU A 109 -10.04 -16.35 13.78
N GLY A 110 -9.19 -17.28 13.32
CA GLY A 110 -8.35 -17.11 12.13
C GLY A 110 -9.16 -16.93 10.85
N VAL A 111 -10.26 -17.68 10.69
CA VAL A 111 -11.23 -17.49 9.58
C VAL A 111 -11.93 -16.14 9.70
N LEU A 112 -12.44 -15.82 10.89
CA LEU A 112 -13.15 -14.57 11.15
C LEU A 112 -12.27 -13.35 10.86
N PHE A 113 -10.99 -13.40 11.26
CA PHE A 113 -10.02 -12.36 10.96
C PHE A 113 -9.80 -12.20 9.44
N GLY A 114 -9.70 -13.32 8.71
CA GLY A 114 -9.62 -13.33 7.25
C GLY A 114 -10.82 -12.66 6.57
N LEU A 115 -12.04 -12.93 7.07
CA LEU A 115 -13.26 -12.28 6.60
C LEU A 115 -13.22 -10.77 6.85
N ILE A 116 -12.82 -10.35 8.06
CA ILE A 116 -12.71 -8.94 8.47
C ILE A 116 -11.77 -8.18 7.54
N ILE A 117 -10.57 -8.71 7.30
CA ILE A 117 -9.58 -8.10 6.39
C ILE A 117 -10.14 -7.98 4.97
N GLY A 118 -10.82 -9.02 4.46
CA GLY A 118 -11.39 -9.00 3.12
C GLY A 118 -12.52 -7.97 2.93
N VAL A 119 -13.24 -7.61 4.00
CA VAL A 119 -14.27 -6.56 3.98
C VAL A 119 -13.67 -5.15 4.09
N ILE A 120 -12.58 -4.99 4.83
CA ILE A 120 -11.99 -3.68 5.17
C ILE A 120 -11.28 -3.05 3.96
N ASN A 121 -11.42 -1.73 3.83
CA ASN A 121 -10.65 -0.94 2.88
C ASN A 121 -9.66 -0.02 3.57
N LYS A 122 -8.40 -0.45 3.60
CA LYS A 122 -7.29 0.29 4.19
C LYS A 122 -6.13 0.42 3.20
N PRO A 123 -5.49 1.58 3.11
CA PRO A 123 -4.26 1.74 2.32
C PRO A 123 -3.17 0.77 2.80
N TYR A 124 -2.40 0.23 1.85
CA TYR A 124 -1.38 -0.80 2.07
C TYR A 124 -0.43 -0.51 3.25
N LEU A 125 0.15 0.70 3.30
CA LEU A 125 1.11 1.08 4.35
C LEU A 125 0.51 1.02 5.76
N PHE A 126 -0.73 1.49 5.91
CA PHE A 126 -1.41 1.45 7.18
C PHE A 126 -1.78 0.02 7.58
N MET A 127 -2.14 -0.82 6.60
CA MET A 127 -2.39 -2.23 6.87
C MET A 127 -1.13 -2.89 7.44
N LEU A 128 0.01 -2.69 6.76
CA LEU A 128 1.29 -3.32 7.09
C LEU A 128 1.83 -2.96 8.48
N LEU A 129 1.57 -1.72 8.92
CA LEU A 129 1.94 -1.29 10.27
C LEU A 129 0.91 -1.70 11.33
N SER A 130 -0.38 -1.72 10.98
CA SER A 130 -1.45 -1.91 11.96
C SER A 130 -1.57 -3.35 12.46
N PHE A 131 -1.43 -4.36 11.59
CA PHE A 131 -1.63 -5.75 12.01
C PHE A 131 -0.54 -6.25 13.00
N PRO A 132 0.78 -6.00 12.82
CA PRO A 132 1.78 -6.45 13.79
C PRO A 132 1.61 -5.77 15.13
N VAL A 133 1.27 -4.47 15.12
CA VAL A 133 1.06 -3.69 16.34
C VAL A 133 -0.14 -4.24 17.13
N GLY A 134 -1.27 -4.48 16.47
CA GLY A 134 -2.45 -5.07 17.11
C GLY A 134 -2.17 -6.46 17.68
N PHE A 135 -1.41 -7.29 16.96
CA PHE A 135 -1.01 -8.61 17.42
C PHE A 135 -0.12 -8.58 18.64
N LEU A 136 0.92 -7.73 18.63
CA LEU A 136 1.86 -7.61 19.74
C LEU A 136 1.17 -7.11 21.00
N ILE A 137 0.35 -6.06 20.88
CA ILE A 137 -0.43 -5.52 22.01
C ILE A 137 -1.38 -6.59 22.54
N GLY A 138 -2.13 -7.25 21.65
CA GLY A 138 -3.05 -8.32 22.03
C GLY A 138 -2.36 -9.48 22.73
N THR A 139 -1.19 -9.89 22.22
CA THR A 139 -0.39 -10.97 22.80
C THR A 139 0.14 -10.60 24.18
N LEU A 140 0.68 -9.40 24.34
CA LEU A 140 1.18 -8.90 25.64
C LEU A 140 0.07 -8.85 26.69
N ILE A 141 -1.08 -8.25 26.35
CA ILE A 141 -2.23 -8.17 27.26
C ILE A 141 -2.76 -9.59 27.56
N GLY A 142 -2.81 -10.43 26.54
CA GLY A 142 -3.22 -11.82 26.65
C GLY A 142 -2.36 -12.63 27.62
N ILE A 143 -1.02 -12.48 27.54
CA ILE A 143 -0.08 -13.11 28.49
C ILE A 143 -0.35 -12.61 29.91
N ILE A 144 -0.51 -11.30 30.10
CA ILE A 144 -0.79 -10.72 31.43
C ILE A 144 -2.09 -11.32 32.00
N LEU A 145 -3.16 -11.37 31.22
CA LEU A 145 -4.45 -11.92 31.65
C LEU A 145 -4.34 -13.42 31.97
N TRP A 146 -3.63 -14.18 31.14
CA TRP A 146 -3.38 -15.59 31.40
C TRP A 146 -2.60 -15.81 32.70
N THR A 147 -1.58 -14.98 32.99
CA THR A 147 -0.82 -15.07 34.26
C THR A 147 -1.64 -14.74 35.50
N ILE A 148 -2.75 -14.00 35.37
CA ILE A 148 -3.68 -13.70 36.47
C ILE A 148 -4.67 -14.86 36.70
N GLY A 149 -4.61 -15.91 35.86
CA GLY A 149 -5.46 -17.09 35.98
C GLY A 149 -6.74 -17.02 35.15
N LEU A 150 -6.82 -16.11 34.17
CA LEU A 150 -7.85 -16.23 33.14
C LEU A 150 -7.55 -17.44 32.25
N GLY A 151 -8.62 -18.10 31.78
CA GLY A 151 -8.50 -19.27 30.93
C GLY A 151 -7.76 -19.00 29.61
N THR A 152 -7.31 -20.08 29.00
CA THR A 152 -6.59 -20.06 27.72
C THR A 152 -7.45 -19.56 26.56
N GLU A 153 -8.77 -19.73 26.63
CA GLU A 153 -9.70 -19.23 25.62
C GLU A 153 -9.72 -17.69 25.57
N GLN A 154 -9.68 -17.04 26.74
CA GLN A 154 -9.64 -15.59 26.84
C GLN A 154 -8.36 -15.02 26.22
N PHE A 155 -7.25 -15.74 26.31
CA PHE A 155 -6.00 -15.33 25.69
C PHE A 155 -6.16 -15.18 24.17
N VAL A 156 -6.62 -16.23 23.49
CA VAL A 156 -6.80 -16.19 22.02
C VAL A 156 -7.80 -15.11 21.61
N PHE A 157 -8.89 -14.96 22.37
CA PHE A 157 -9.91 -13.95 22.10
C PHE A 157 -9.38 -12.53 22.22
N VAL A 158 -8.57 -12.25 23.25
CA VAL A 158 -7.93 -10.93 23.44
C VAL A 158 -6.99 -10.61 22.27
N VAL A 159 -6.14 -11.56 21.86
CA VAL A 159 -5.27 -11.36 20.70
C VAL A 159 -6.08 -11.03 19.45
N PHE A 160 -7.17 -11.76 19.23
CA PHE A 160 -8.07 -11.52 18.10
C PHE A 160 -8.73 -10.13 18.16
N VAL A 161 -9.27 -9.73 19.30
CA VAL A 161 -9.98 -8.44 19.46
C VAL A 161 -9.03 -7.27 19.23
N PHE A 162 -7.82 -7.29 19.81
CA PHE A 162 -6.85 -6.22 19.61
C PHE A 162 -6.33 -6.17 18.16
N SER A 163 -6.02 -7.33 17.57
CA SER A 163 -5.60 -7.41 16.17
C SER A 163 -6.67 -6.87 15.23
N SER A 164 -7.93 -7.25 15.44
CA SER A 164 -9.07 -6.81 14.64
C SER A 164 -9.37 -5.32 14.84
N GLY A 165 -9.35 -4.85 16.08
CA GLY A 165 -9.62 -3.45 16.42
C GLY A 165 -8.63 -2.50 15.75
N VAL A 166 -7.33 -2.81 15.83
CA VAL A 166 -6.28 -1.96 15.21
C VAL A 166 -6.35 -2.00 13.67
N VAL A 167 -6.76 -3.12 13.08
CA VAL A 167 -7.01 -3.20 11.63
C VAL A 167 -8.20 -2.33 11.24
N ILE A 168 -9.30 -2.39 11.99
CA ILE A 168 -10.52 -1.60 11.74
C ILE A 168 -10.23 -0.09 11.89
N LEU A 169 -9.39 0.30 12.84
CA LEU A 169 -8.99 1.69 13.04
C LEU A 169 -8.27 2.24 11.81
N GLY A 170 -8.83 3.27 11.17
CA GLY A 170 -8.30 3.85 9.92
C GLY A 170 -8.78 3.13 8.65
N SER A 171 -9.76 2.23 8.78
CA SER A 171 -10.55 1.78 7.62
C SER A 171 -11.28 2.98 7.01
N THR A 172 -11.15 3.12 5.69
CA THR A 172 -11.91 4.12 4.93
C THR A 172 -13.21 3.50 4.45
N ASN A 173 -14.33 4.17 4.70
CA ASN A 173 -15.65 3.73 4.23
C ASN A 173 -15.74 3.90 2.71
N ALA A 174 -15.28 2.90 1.95
CA ALA A 174 -15.46 2.83 0.51
C ALA A 174 -16.85 2.27 0.13
N TYR A 175 -17.90 2.77 0.77
CA TYR A 175 -19.28 2.27 0.62
C TYR A 175 -20.01 2.80 -0.62
N LYS A 176 -19.30 3.40 -1.58
CA LYS A 176 -19.93 4.02 -2.74
C LYS A 176 -19.36 3.44 -4.04
N TYR A 177 -20.27 2.82 -4.80
CA TYR A 177 -20.23 2.42 -6.21
C TYR A 177 -19.67 1.03 -6.57
N ASP A 178 -20.59 0.26 -7.18
CA ASP A 178 -20.44 -0.92 -8.03
C ASP A 178 -19.27 -1.86 -7.69
N ARG A 179 -19.52 -2.80 -6.78
CA ARG A 179 -18.54 -3.82 -6.40
C ARG A 179 -18.34 -4.78 -7.57
N SER A 180 -17.18 -4.66 -8.23
CA SER A 180 -16.68 -5.68 -9.14
C SER A 180 -16.74 -7.06 -8.47
N PHE A 181 -16.93 -8.12 -9.26
CA PHE A 181 -17.01 -9.50 -8.77
C PHE A 181 -15.88 -9.84 -7.79
N TYR A 182 -14.66 -9.33 -8.06
CA TYR A 182 -13.50 -9.45 -7.16
C TYR A 182 -13.78 -8.96 -5.74
N GLN A 183 -14.42 -7.80 -5.56
CA GLN A 183 -14.72 -7.26 -4.23
C GLN A 183 -15.77 -8.07 -3.47
N LYS A 184 -16.59 -8.87 -4.16
CA LYS A 184 -17.57 -9.78 -3.53
C LYS A 184 -16.93 -11.09 -3.09
N VAL A 185 -16.00 -11.62 -3.88
CA VAL A 185 -15.30 -12.89 -3.60
C VAL A 185 -14.20 -12.73 -2.55
N ARG A 186 -13.65 -11.53 -2.43
CA ARG A 186 -12.50 -11.27 -1.56
C ARG A 186 -12.68 -11.61 -0.08
N PRO A 187 -13.80 -11.30 0.61
CA PRO A 187 -14.01 -11.77 1.98
C PRO A 187 -13.87 -13.29 2.08
N PHE A 188 -14.46 -14.03 1.14
CA PHE A 188 -14.36 -15.49 1.11
C PHE A 188 -12.91 -15.98 0.93
N LEU A 189 -12.15 -15.37 0.01
CA LEU A 189 -10.72 -15.67 -0.15
C LEU A 189 -9.95 -15.39 1.14
N GLY A 190 -10.25 -14.27 1.82
CA GLY A 190 -9.66 -13.93 3.10
C GLY A 190 -9.95 -15.00 4.16
N GLY A 191 -11.21 -15.44 4.27
CA GLY A 191 -11.61 -16.52 5.19
C GLY A 191 -10.91 -17.86 4.90
N ILE A 192 -10.78 -18.25 3.63
CA ILE A 192 -10.07 -19.48 3.21
C ILE A 192 -8.58 -19.39 3.56
N CYS A 193 -7.92 -18.26 3.25
CA CYS A 193 -6.54 -18.03 3.65
C CYS A 193 -6.39 -18.09 5.17
N GLY A 194 -7.32 -17.46 5.91
CA GLY A 194 -7.36 -17.49 7.37
C GLY A 194 -7.45 -18.92 7.93
N LEU A 195 -8.31 -19.76 7.34
CA LEU A 195 -8.42 -21.19 7.68
C LEU A 195 -7.07 -21.90 7.49
N ILE A 196 -6.49 -21.80 6.30
CA ILE A 196 -5.26 -22.52 5.93
C ILE A 196 -4.10 -22.12 6.85
N PHE A 197 -3.86 -20.82 7.01
CA PHE A 197 -2.76 -20.34 7.85
C PHE A 197 -2.97 -20.65 9.33
N SER A 198 -4.22 -20.62 9.81
CA SER A 198 -4.50 -20.99 11.20
C SER A 198 -4.32 -22.48 11.46
N LEU A 199 -4.70 -23.36 10.53
CA LEU A 199 -4.43 -24.80 10.62
C LEU A 199 -2.92 -25.10 10.64
N ILE A 200 -2.15 -24.44 9.75
CA ILE A 200 -0.68 -24.57 9.75
C ILE A 200 -0.11 -24.11 11.08
N GLY A 201 -0.53 -22.95 11.58
CA GLY A 201 -0.11 -22.43 12.87
C GLY A 201 -0.45 -23.37 14.03
N LEU A 202 -1.64 -23.96 14.02
CA LEU A 202 -2.10 -24.93 15.03
C LEU A 202 -1.23 -26.18 15.05
N LEU A 203 -0.90 -26.73 13.87
CA LEU A 203 -0.02 -27.90 13.77
C LEU A 203 1.38 -27.58 14.31
N ILE A 204 1.91 -26.39 13.99
CA ILE A 204 3.20 -25.93 14.53
C ILE A 204 3.13 -25.78 16.05
N GLY A 205 2.09 -25.11 16.57
CA GLY A 205 1.90 -24.91 18.01
C GLY A 205 1.79 -26.23 18.77
N ALA A 206 0.98 -27.17 18.27
CA ALA A 206 0.84 -28.50 18.86
C ALA A 206 2.16 -29.30 18.81
N GLY A 207 2.92 -29.17 17.71
CA GLY A 207 4.25 -29.76 17.57
C GLY A 207 5.24 -29.21 18.60
N LEU A 208 5.24 -27.89 18.82
CA LEU A 208 6.07 -27.23 19.84
C LEU A 208 5.73 -27.71 21.25
N THR A 209 4.44 -27.83 21.58
CA THR A 209 3.99 -28.36 22.88
C THR A 209 4.53 -29.76 23.13
N ARG A 210 4.52 -30.63 22.11
CA ARG A 210 5.09 -31.97 22.19
C ARG A 210 6.61 -31.98 22.29
N LEU A 211 7.29 -31.12 21.53
CA LEU A 211 8.76 -31.04 21.52
C LEU A 211 9.32 -30.57 22.86
N PHE A 212 8.68 -29.57 23.49
CA PHE A 212 9.12 -28.98 24.75
C PHE A 212 8.43 -29.57 25.98
N ASN A 213 7.59 -30.59 25.79
CA ASN A 213 6.82 -31.25 26.85
C ASN A 213 6.05 -30.25 27.73
N LEU A 214 5.49 -29.21 27.09
CA LEU A 214 4.75 -28.17 27.77
C LEU A 214 3.43 -28.76 28.29
N PRO A 215 3.05 -28.45 29.55
CA PRO A 215 1.74 -28.84 30.05
C PRO A 215 0.64 -28.23 29.17
N ILE A 216 -0.23 -29.09 28.64
CA ILE A 216 -1.45 -28.66 27.96
C ILE A 216 -2.43 -28.28 29.07
N PHE A 217 -2.76 -27.00 29.16
CA PHE A 217 -3.71 -26.46 30.13
C PHE A 217 -5.13 -26.42 29.57
#